data_AF-A0A7Y5U6K0-F1
#
_entry.id   AF-A0A7Y5U6K0-F1
#
_cell.length_a   1.000
_cell.length_b   1.000
_cell.length_c   1.000
_cell.angle_alpha   90.00
_cell.angle_beta   90.00
_cell.angle_gamma   90.00
#
_symmetry.space_group_name_H-M   'P 1'
#
loop_
_entity.id
_entity.type
_entity.pdbx_description
1 polymer ?
#
loop_
_entity_poly.entity_id
_entity_poly.type
_entity_poly.pdbx_seq_one_letter_code
_entity_poly.pdbx_strand_id
1 'polypeptide(L)'
;MTTLAALVTAALLPGFAPASPGPGGGQVFAGTFPGTERPGYVYLPPGFTTEARYPVVYLLHGMPGSPSEYIDGTQLAAFADDAISSGATRAFIAVMPAAGSTAQYNGEWAGPWEQRLITRVVPWVDARLPTEPTAGGRVIAGLSAGGYGAADIGLRHPDLFRTIESWSGYFRPLHDGPFAHASHAVLDANDPTRLVAEERPALARAKTRFFVSTGPPHSHWAPPADTIDFGEELRAVGLPCALRVYAGRGGQWSRQLADGLRWALGPT
;
A
#
# COMPACT_ATOMS: atom_id res chain seq x y z
N MET A 1 13.94 -14.93 29.68
CA MET A 1 14.87 -13.78 29.55
C MET A 1 14.55 -13.08 28.24
N THR A 2 14.17 -11.81 28.28
CA THR A 2 13.93 -11.01 27.07
C THR A 2 15.29 -10.66 26.44
N THR A 3 15.47 -10.92 25.14
CA THR A 3 16.74 -10.62 24.45
C THR A 3 16.88 -9.10 24.23
N LEU A 4 18.12 -8.61 24.09
CA LEU A 4 18.37 -7.19 23.77
C LEU A 4 17.69 -6.77 22.46
N ALA A 5 17.68 -7.64 21.46
CA ALA A 5 16.98 -7.41 20.20
C ALA A 5 15.46 -7.22 20.40
N ALA A 6 14.83 -8.05 21.24
CA ALA A 6 13.41 -7.90 21.55
C ALA A 6 13.10 -6.58 22.30
N LEU A 7 14.00 -6.13 23.18
CA LEU A 7 13.86 -4.84 23.87
C LEU A 7 14.00 -3.65 22.91
N VAL A 8 14.95 -3.70 21.99
CA VAL A 8 15.12 -2.66 20.96
C VAL A 8 13.87 -2.57 20.09
N THR A 9 13.35 -3.70 19.59
CA THR A 9 12.16 -3.69 18.74
C THR A 9 10.92 -3.21 19.49
N ALA A 10 10.74 -3.58 20.76
CA ALA A 10 9.64 -3.07 21.58
C ALA A 10 9.72 -1.55 21.82
N ALA A 11 10.93 -0.98 21.91
CA ALA A 11 11.12 0.47 22.01
C ALA A 11 10.80 1.20 20.70
N LEU A 12 11.12 0.59 19.56
CA LEU A 12 10.81 1.15 18.23
C LEU A 12 9.30 1.08 17.93
N LEU A 13 8.62 0.01 18.34
CA LEU A 13 7.19 -0.20 18.06
C LEU A 13 6.35 -0.21 19.35
N PRO A 14 6.21 0.91 20.08
CA PRO A 14 5.41 0.94 21.30
C PRO A 14 3.96 0.59 21.01
N GLY A 15 3.38 -0.29 21.82
CA GLY A 15 2.00 -0.75 21.64
C GLY A 15 1.81 -1.79 20.53
N PHE A 16 2.91 -2.27 19.93
CA PHE A 16 2.89 -3.42 19.03
C PHE A 16 3.53 -4.63 19.72
N ALA A 17 2.98 -5.81 19.44
CA ALA A 17 3.50 -7.10 19.92
C ALA A 17 3.80 -8.02 18.73
N PRO A 18 4.80 -8.93 18.85
CA PRO A 18 5.01 -9.97 17.85
C PRO A 18 3.71 -10.75 17.59
N ALA A 19 3.32 -10.85 16.32
CA ALA A 19 2.09 -11.50 15.88
C ALA A 19 2.36 -12.83 15.16
N SER A 20 3.23 -12.83 14.16
CA SER A 20 3.63 -14.04 13.43
C SER A 20 5.05 -13.91 12.87
N PRO A 21 5.87 -14.98 12.95
CA PRO A 21 7.18 -15.00 12.31
C PRO A 21 7.06 -15.31 10.81
N GLY A 22 7.95 -14.74 10.01
CA GLY A 22 8.21 -15.19 8.65
C GLY A 22 9.15 -16.40 8.64
N PRO A 23 9.08 -17.25 7.60
CA PRO A 23 9.86 -18.50 7.53
C PRO A 23 11.37 -18.29 7.38
N GLY A 24 11.82 -17.12 6.93
CA GLY A 24 13.22 -16.72 6.78
C GLY A 24 13.71 -15.77 7.88
N GLY A 25 12.95 -15.58 8.95
CA GLY A 25 13.33 -14.77 10.11
C GLY A 25 12.84 -13.33 10.09
N GLY A 26 11.97 -12.95 9.15
CA GLY A 26 11.19 -11.72 9.25
C GLY A 26 10.17 -11.82 10.39
N GLN A 27 9.63 -10.69 10.83
CA GLN A 27 8.69 -10.67 11.95
C GLN A 27 7.56 -9.68 11.70
N VAL A 28 6.32 -10.16 11.81
CA VAL A 28 5.11 -9.34 11.83
C VAL A 28 4.80 -8.95 13.27
N PHE A 29 4.45 -7.69 13.47
CA PHE A 29 3.99 -7.10 14.72
C PHE A 29 2.58 -6.58 14.54
N ALA A 30 1.70 -6.85 15.50
CA ALA A 30 0.33 -6.34 15.54
C ALA A 30 0.22 -5.26 16.62
N GLY A 31 -0.46 -4.16 16.30
CA GLY A 31 -0.65 -3.05 17.23
C GLY A 31 -1.53 -1.98 16.63
N THR A 32 -1.57 -0.81 17.27
CA THR A 32 -2.45 0.29 16.86
C THR A 32 -1.59 1.49 16.50
N PHE A 33 -1.77 2.03 15.30
CA PHE A 33 -1.08 3.24 14.87
C PHE A 33 -1.67 4.49 15.56
N PRO A 34 -0.92 5.59 15.68
CA PRO A 34 -1.44 6.79 16.32
C PRO A 34 -2.71 7.30 15.66
N GLY A 35 -3.69 7.61 16.51
CA GLY A 35 -5.00 8.08 16.06
C GLY A 35 -5.88 6.99 15.45
N THR A 36 -5.46 5.72 15.39
CA THR A 36 -6.34 4.60 15.04
C THR A 36 -6.93 3.94 16.29
N GLU A 37 -8.10 3.32 16.14
CA GLU A 37 -8.71 2.44 17.14
C GLU A 37 -8.69 0.97 16.67
N ARG A 38 -8.37 0.75 15.39
CA ARG A 38 -8.31 -0.55 14.74
C ARG A 38 -6.85 -1.04 14.68
N PRO A 39 -6.59 -2.33 14.93
CA PRO A 39 -5.25 -2.88 14.85
C PRO A 39 -4.78 -2.92 13.40
N GLY A 40 -3.52 -2.58 13.20
CA GLY A 40 -2.77 -2.79 11.96
C GLY A 40 -1.51 -3.62 12.24
N TYR A 41 -0.70 -3.78 11.20
CA TYR A 41 0.52 -4.58 11.28
C TYR A 41 1.76 -3.82 10.78
N VAL A 42 2.92 -4.21 11.31
CA VAL A 42 4.24 -3.84 10.78
C VAL A 42 5.02 -5.12 10.53
N TYR A 43 5.61 -5.27 9.35
CA TYR A 43 6.59 -6.32 9.06
C TYR A 43 7.99 -5.72 9.08
N LEU A 44 8.89 -6.37 9.83
CA LEU A 44 10.34 -6.10 9.81
C LEU A 44 11.06 -7.26 9.11
N PRO A 45 12.03 -6.97 8.21
CA PRO A 45 12.67 -7.97 7.38
C PRO A 45 13.64 -8.86 8.17
N PRO A 46 14.02 -10.05 7.63
CA PRO A 46 15.14 -10.83 8.13
C PRO A 46 16.39 -9.96 8.28
N GLY A 47 17.07 -10.08 9.42
CA GLY A 47 18.28 -9.31 9.70
C GLY A 47 18.04 -7.81 9.88
N PHE A 48 16.83 -7.38 10.25
CA PHE A 48 16.53 -5.99 10.60
C PHE A 48 17.52 -5.44 11.65
N THR A 49 18.12 -4.27 11.37
CA THR A 49 18.94 -3.53 12.32
C THR A 49 18.60 -2.03 12.31
N THR A 50 19.00 -1.31 13.35
CA THR A 50 18.82 0.14 13.46
C THR A 50 19.90 0.95 12.75
N GLU A 51 21.02 0.31 12.32
CA GLU A 51 22.09 0.98 11.57
C GLU A 51 21.77 1.12 10.07
N ALA A 52 20.95 0.23 9.52
CA ALA A 52 20.51 0.31 8.14
C ALA A 52 19.42 1.38 7.93
N ARG A 53 19.01 1.57 6.67
CA ARG A 53 17.81 2.34 6.30
C ARG A 53 16.99 1.53 5.29
N TYR A 54 15.68 1.51 5.45
CA TYR A 54 14.79 0.67 4.66
C TYR A 54 13.74 1.48 3.90
N PRO A 55 13.41 1.11 2.66
CA PRO A 55 12.15 1.55 2.07
C PRO A 55 10.96 1.08 2.91
N VAL A 56 9.86 1.81 2.78
CA VAL A 56 8.59 1.48 3.42
C VAL A 56 7.52 1.23 2.38
N VAL A 57 6.83 0.11 2.49
CA VAL A 57 5.64 -0.22 1.71
C VAL A 57 4.41 -0.04 2.60
N TYR A 58 3.56 0.94 2.27
CA TYR A 58 2.26 1.14 2.91
C TYR A 58 1.22 0.33 2.14
N LEU A 59 0.69 -0.69 2.79
CA LEU A 59 -0.21 -1.69 2.21
C LEU A 59 -1.66 -1.45 2.67
N LEU A 60 -2.51 -1.03 1.72
CA LEU A 60 -3.90 -0.68 1.95
C LEU A 60 -4.83 -1.86 1.64
N HIS A 61 -5.52 -2.37 2.66
CA HIS A 61 -6.40 -3.54 2.54
C HIS A 61 -7.70 -3.25 1.77
N GLY A 62 -8.39 -4.30 1.32
CA GLY A 62 -9.67 -4.19 0.65
C GLY A 62 -10.83 -3.92 1.62
N MET A 63 -11.99 -3.56 1.09
CA MET A 63 -13.21 -3.33 1.88
C MET A 63 -14.27 -4.38 1.51
N PRO A 64 -14.96 -4.99 2.48
CA PRO A 64 -14.98 -4.72 3.93
C PRO A 64 -13.91 -5.49 4.73
N GLY A 65 -12.77 -5.80 4.12
CA GLY A 65 -11.67 -6.58 4.70
C GLY A 65 -10.90 -5.85 5.81
N SER A 66 -9.69 -6.35 6.10
CA SER A 66 -8.83 -5.80 7.14
C SER A 66 -7.34 -6.00 6.81
N PRO A 67 -6.41 -5.36 7.53
CA PRO A 67 -4.98 -5.57 7.33
C PRO A 67 -4.51 -7.03 7.41
N SER A 68 -5.29 -7.92 8.05
CA SER A 68 -4.98 -9.35 8.11
C SER A 68 -4.97 -10.03 6.74
N GLU A 69 -5.59 -9.44 5.71
CA GLU A 69 -5.54 -9.92 4.33
C GLU A 69 -4.10 -10.07 3.83
N TYR A 70 -3.18 -9.21 4.30
CA TYR A 70 -1.77 -9.32 3.94
C TYR A 70 -1.06 -10.47 4.64
N ILE A 71 -1.47 -10.77 5.88
CA ILE A 71 -0.87 -11.83 6.69
C ILE A 71 -1.37 -13.20 6.24
N ASP A 72 -2.69 -13.36 6.20
CA ASP A 72 -3.33 -14.66 5.98
C ASP A 72 -3.62 -14.92 4.50
N GLY A 73 -4.06 -13.88 3.77
CA GLY A 73 -4.47 -14.00 2.37
C GLY A 73 -3.29 -13.99 1.40
N THR A 74 -2.43 -12.97 1.51
CA THR A 74 -1.28 -12.83 0.60
C THR A 74 0.00 -13.51 1.11
N GLN A 75 0.04 -13.90 2.38
CA GLN A 75 1.23 -14.45 3.03
C GLN A 75 2.47 -13.57 2.89
N LEU A 76 2.31 -12.26 3.15
CA LEU A 76 3.33 -11.23 2.95
C LEU A 76 4.69 -11.62 3.53
N ALA A 77 4.73 -12.12 4.78
CA ALA A 77 5.99 -12.47 5.43
C ALA A 77 6.73 -13.62 4.72
N ALA A 78 6.00 -14.61 4.19
CA ALA A 78 6.59 -15.71 3.43
C ALA A 78 7.18 -15.22 2.10
N PHE A 79 6.44 -14.38 1.38
CA PHE A 79 6.96 -13.75 0.16
C PHE A 79 8.17 -12.84 0.46
N ALA A 80 8.07 -11.97 1.46
CA ALA A 80 9.09 -10.98 1.74
C ALA A 80 10.40 -11.63 2.15
N ASP A 81 10.36 -12.64 3.03
CA ASP A 81 11.54 -13.39 3.45
C ASP A 81 12.23 -14.10 2.27
N ASP A 82 11.47 -14.77 1.41
CA ASP A 82 11.99 -15.43 0.20
C ASP A 82 12.56 -14.42 -0.80
N ALA A 83 11.85 -13.33 -1.08
CA ALA A 83 12.27 -12.31 -2.04
C ALA A 83 13.53 -11.56 -1.58
N ILE A 84 13.64 -11.28 -0.27
CA ILE A 84 14.81 -10.61 0.30
C ILE A 84 16.02 -11.55 0.31
N SER A 85 15.84 -12.80 0.73
CA SER A 85 16.93 -13.79 0.81
C SER A 85 17.46 -14.20 -0.58
N SER A 86 16.60 -14.25 -1.59
CA SER A 86 16.98 -14.51 -2.98
C SER A 86 17.55 -13.29 -3.72
N GLY A 87 17.46 -12.09 -3.12
CA GLY A 87 17.86 -10.83 -3.75
C GLY A 87 16.89 -10.31 -4.82
N ALA A 88 15.68 -10.89 -4.92
CA ALA A 88 14.63 -10.43 -5.81
C ALA A 88 14.05 -9.06 -5.38
N THR A 89 14.17 -8.72 -4.10
CA THR A 89 13.91 -7.38 -3.56
C THR A 89 15.01 -6.99 -2.56
N ARG A 90 15.27 -5.69 -2.42
CA ARG A 90 16.00 -5.20 -1.25
C ARG A 90 15.16 -5.35 0.02
N ALA A 91 15.80 -5.49 1.17
CA ALA A 91 15.11 -5.54 2.46
C ALA A 91 14.22 -4.29 2.66
N PHE A 92 13.00 -4.48 3.16
CA PHE A 92 12.00 -3.42 3.29
C PHE A 92 11.15 -3.60 4.55
N ILE A 93 10.55 -2.50 5.00
CA ILE A 93 9.53 -2.49 6.06
C ILE A 93 8.16 -2.44 5.39
N ALA A 94 7.21 -3.24 5.85
CA ALA A 94 5.82 -3.12 5.42
C ALA A 94 4.94 -2.59 6.55
N VAL A 95 4.07 -1.64 6.24
CA VAL A 95 3.15 -0.96 7.16
C VAL A 95 1.74 -1.18 6.64
N MET A 96 0.91 -1.85 7.43
CA MET A 96 -0.44 -2.27 7.06
C MET A 96 -1.45 -1.60 8.00
N PRO A 97 -1.80 -0.33 7.78
CA PRO A 97 -2.77 0.37 8.62
C PRO A 97 -4.19 -0.12 8.35
N ALA A 98 -5.07 0.00 9.35
CA ALA A 98 -6.49 -0.32 9.20
C ALA A 98 -7.31 0.90 8.77
N ALA A 99 -8.29 0.64 7.92
CA ALA A 99 -9.38 1.54 7.57
C ALA A 99 -10.73 0.79 7.62
N GLY A 100 -11.82 1.50 7.33
CA GLY A 100 -13.14 0.88 7.18
C GLY A 100 -14.27 1.76 7.72
N SER A 101 -15.45 1.16 7.88
CA SER A 101 -16.62 1.91 8.35
C SER A 101 -16.52 2.24 9.84
N THR A 102 -16.94 3.45 10.22
CA THR A 102 -17.17 3.90 11.60
C THR A 102 -18.60 4.44 11.69
N ALA A 103 -19.01 4.89 12.88
CA ALA A 103 -20.32 5.55 13.03
C ALA A 103 -20.43 6.85 12.19
N GLN A 104 -19.31 7.47 11.81
CA GLN A 104 -19.27 8.76 11.11
C GLN A 104 -18.72 8.68 9.67
N TYR A 105 -18.28 7.50 9.22
CA TYR A 105 -17.62 7.36 7.92
C TYR A 105 -17.82 5.97 7.34
N ASN A 106 -18.15 5.85 6.06
CA ASN A 106 -18.52 4.57 5.46
C ASN A 106 -17.45 4.03 4.49
N GLY A 107 -16.38 3.45 5.03
CA GLY A 107 -15.76 2.27 4.42
C GLY A 107 -14.85 2.44 3.19
N GLU A 108 -14.18 3.57 2.98
CA GLU A 108 -13.28 3.79 1.83
C GLU A 108 -11.93 4.43 2.22
N TRP A 109 -10.86 4.21 1.47
CA TRP A 109 -9.54 4.85 1.63
C TRP A 109 -9.50 6.31 1.15
N ALA A 110 -10.40 7.14 1.68
CA ALA A 110 -10.47 8.57 1.44
C ALA A 110 -10.72 9.33 2.76
N GLY A 111 -10.75 10.67 2.70
CA GLY A 111 -11.13 11.53 3.81
C GLY A 111 -10.35 11.25 5.11
N PRO A 112 -11.00 10.80 6.20
CA PRO A 112 -10.34 10.58 7.49
C PRO A 112 -9.26 9.49 7.45
N TRP A 113 -9.39 8.47 6.59
CA TRP A 113 -8.39 7.39 6.52
C TRP A 113 -7.13 7.82 5.79
N GLU A 114 -7.29 8.55 4.69
CA GLU A 114 -6.19 9.25 4.05
C GLU A 114 -5.55 10.21 5.04
N GLN A 115 -6.31 11.14 5.63
CA GLN A 115 -5.79 12.15 6.55
C GLN A 115 -4.97 11.50 7.66
N ARG A 116 -5.43 10.37 8.20
CA ARG A 116 -4.71 9.62 9.23
C ARG A 116 -3.45 8.96 8.70
N LEU A 117 -3.49 8.32 7.53
CA LEU A 117 -2.31 7.76 6.88
C LEU A 117 -1.22 8.83 6.74
N ILE A 118 -1.57 9.97 6.15
CA ILE A 118 -0.63 11.03 5.80
C ILE A 118 -0.12 11.78 7.02
N THR A 119 -1.01 12.15 7.94
CA THR A 119 -0.64 13.05 9.06
C THR A 119 -0.22 12.33 10.33
N ARG A 120 -0.51 11.03 10.47
CA ARG A 120 -0.22 10.25 11.68
C ARG A 120 0.63 9.02 11.42
N VAL A 121 0.24 8.16 10.49
CA VAL A 121 0.92 6.87 10.27
C VAL A 121 2.31 7.09 9.65
N VAL A 122 2.41 7.82 8.53
CA VAL A 122 3.69 8.07 7.86
C VAL A 122 4.70 8.74 8.79
N PRO A 123 4.38 9.87 9.48
CA PRO A 123 5.33 10.52 10.39
C PRO A 123 5.71 9.65 11.58
N TRP A 124 4.79 8.85 12.12
CA TRP A 124 5.10 7.94 13.23
C TRP A 124 6.08 6.84 12.81
N VAL A 125 5.88 6.27 11.62
CA VAL A 125 6.77 5.26 11.05
C VAL A 125 8.18 5.83 10.89
N ASP A 126 8.33 7.00 10.27
CA ASP A 126 9.65 7.63 10.07
C ASP A 126 10.34 8.06 11.37
N ALA A 127 9.56 8.48 12.38
CA ALA A 127 10.11 8.87 13.67
C ALA A 127 10.63 7.69 14.50
N ARG A 128 10.21 6.47 14.17
CA ARG A 128 10.42 5.28 15.02
C ARG A 128 11.18 4.15 14.37
N LEU A 129 11.10 4.02 13.06
CA LEU A 129 11.80 3.00 12.31
C LEU A 129 12.92 3.63 11.49
N PRO A 130 14.01 2.88 11.22
CA PRO A 130 15.08 3.36 10.36
C PRO A 130 14.65 3.37 8.88
N THR A 131 13.78 4.30 8.50
CA THR A 131 13.20 4.40 7.15
C THR A 131 14.07 5.23 6.21
N GLU A 132 13.84 5.12 4.90
CA GLU A 132 14.25 6.12 3.91
C GLU A 132 13.13 7.17 3.75
N PRO A 133 13.17 8.32 4.47
CA PRO A 133 12.00 9.20 4.62
C PRO A 133 11.83 10.15 3.44
N THR A 134 11.87 9.62 2.21
CA THR A 134 11.72 10.37 0.96
C THR A 134 10.67 9.71 0.06
N ALA A 135 10.10 10.45 -0.90
CA ALA A 135 9.20 9.86 -1.90
C ALA A 135 9.79 8.61 -2.58
N GLY A 136 11.09 8.63 -2.89
CA GLY A 136 11.78 7.51 -3.52
C GLY A 136 11.93 6.27 -2.62
N GLY A 137 11.87 6.46 -1.29
CA GLY A 137 11.92 5.38 -0.30
C GLY A 137 10.55 4.85 0.10
N ARG A 138 9.45 5.40 -0.43
CA ARG A 138 8.09 4.98 -0.07
C ARG A 138 7.31 4.43 -1.27
N VAL A 139 6.64 3.31 -1.02
CA VAL A 139 5.66 2.69 -1.90
C VAL A 139 4.30 2.78 -1.22
N ILE A 140 3.26 3.19 -1.95
CA ILE A 140 1.87 3.02 -1.53
C ILE A 140 1.23 1.98 -2.46
N ALA A 141 0.69 0.92 -1.89
CA ALA A 141 0.17 -0.22 -2.64
C ALA A 141 -1.11 -0.74 -1.97
N GLY A 142 -2.01 -1.35 -2.74
CA GLY A 142 -3.22 -1.91 -2.14
C GLY A 142 -4.00 -2.83 -3.06
N LEU A 143 -4.87 -3.64 -2.44
CA LEU A 143 -5.77 -4.56 -3.15
C LEU A 143 -7.22 -4.07 -3.13
N SER A 144 -7.96 -4.27 -4.23
CA SER A 144 -9.38 -3.90 -4.33
C SER A 144 -9.62 -2.41 -3.97
N ALA A 145 -10.46 -2.10 -2.97
CA ALA A 145 -10.63 -0.75 -2.44
C ALA A 145 -9.32 -0.09 -1.97
N GLY A 146 -8.38 -0.87 -1.44
CA GLY A 146 -7.04 -0.36 -1.14
C GLY A 146 -6.21 -0.06 -2.39
N GLY A 147 -6.48 -0.74 -3.51
CA GLY A 147 -5.88 -0.42 -4.80
C GLY A 147 -6.42 0.88 -5.39
N TYR A 148 -7.70 1.21 -5.15
CA TYR A 148 -8.24 2.55 -5.40
C TYR A 148 -7.57 3.58 -4.50
N GLY A 149 -7.55 3.33 -3.18
CA GLY A 149 -6.92 4.23 -2.21
C GLY A 149 -5.45 4.51 -2.51
N ALA A 150 -4.69 3.50 -2.92
CA ALA A 150 -3.28 3.67 -3.29
C ALA A 150 -3.13 4.57 -4.53
N ALA A 151 -3.97 4.39 -5.54
CA ALA A 151 -3.98 5.24 -6.74
C ALA A 151 -4.37 6.68 -6.41
N ASP A 152 -5.52 6.88 -5.76
CA ASP A 152 -6.07 8.19 -5.44
C ASP A 152 -5.17 8.98 -4.48
N ILE A 153 -4.83 8.41 -3.32
CA ILE A 153 -3.94 9.04 -2.34
C ILE A 153 -2.55 9.26 -2.96
N GLY A 154 -1.99 8.27 -3.65
CA GLY A 154 -0.66 8.37 -4.24
C GLY A 154 -0.54 9.52 -5.25
N LEU A 155 -1.55 9.69 -6.11
CA LEU A 155 -1.60 10.77 -7.09
C LEU A 155 -1.65 12.15 -6.44
N ARG A 156 -2.31 12.28 -5.28
CA ARG A 156 -2.47 13.54 -4.55
C ARG A 156 -1.32 13.85 -3.59
N HIS A 157 -0.42 12.91 -3.35
CA HIS A 157 0.74 13.05 -2.45
C HIS A 157 2.06 12.58 -3.09
N PRO A 158 2.45 13.11 -4.27
CA PRO A 158 3.65 12.66 -4.98
C PRO A 158 4.98 13.03 -4.28
N ASP A 159 4.95 13.97 -3.34
CA ASP A 159 6.05 14.31 -2.44
C ASP A 159 6.28 13.25 -1.35
N LEU A 160 5.27 12.43 -1.06
CA LEU A 160 5.35 11.34 -0.11
C LEU A 160 5.60 9.98 -0.76
N PHE A 161 5.01 9.73 -1.93
CA PHE A 161 5.06 8.43 -2.60
C PHE A 161 5.51 8.56 -4.06
N ARG A 162 6.68 7.99 -4.39
CA ARG A 162 7.11 7.86 -5.78
C ARG A 162 6.48 6.66 -6.46
N THR A 163 6.35 5.55 -5.75
CA THR A 163 5.87 4.29 -6.34
C THR A 163 4.46 4.02 -5.86
N ILE A 164 3.54 3.85 -6.81
CA ILE A 164 2.13 3.62 -6.56
C ILE A 164 1.74 2.28 -7.17
N GLU A 165 1.08 1.41 -6.41
CA GLU A 165 0.60 0.14 -6.92
C GLU A 165 -0.89 -0.10 -6.67
N SER A 166 -1.59 -0.51 -7.71
CA SER A 166 -3.01 -0.84 -7.64
C SER A 166 -3.23 -2.28 -8.08
N TRP A 167 -3.68 -3.12 -7.15
CA TRP A 167 -3.86 -4.56 -7.34
C TRP A 167 -5.36 -4.88 -7.40
N SER A 168 -5.86 -5.07 -8.62
CA SER A 168 -7.29 -5.23 -8.89
C SER A 168 -8.14 -4.09 -8.29
N GLY A 169 -7.62 -2.86 -8.34
CA GLY A 169 -8.33 -1.66 -7.92
C GLY A 169 -9.26 -1.09 -8.99
N TYR A 170 -9.91 0.00 -8.64
CA TYR A 170 -10.74 0.85 -9.51
C TYR A 170 -10.18 2.27 -9.51
N PHE A 171 -10.59 3.06 -10.50
CA PHE A 171 -9.96 4.35 -10.80
C PHE A 171 -10.97 5.50 -10.85
N ARG A 172 -12.21 5.25 -10.43
CA ARG A 172 -13.26 6.25 -10.27
C ARG A 172 -13.93 6.04 -8.92
N PRO A 173 -14.28 7.11 -8.17
CA PRO A 173 -14.95 6.95 -6.89
C PRO A 173 -16.29 6.26 -7.10
N LEU A 174 -16.54 5.19 -6.34
CA LEU A 174 -17.85 4.56 -6.32
C LEU A 174 -18.85 5.52 -5.69
N HIS A 175 -20.06 5.63 -6.23
CA HIS A 175 -21.14 6.44 -5.67
C HIS A 175 -21.80 5.76 -4.46
N ASP A 176 -20.98 5.33 -3.51
CA ASP A 176 -21.35 4.68 -2.27
C ASP A 176 -20.49 5.22 -1.12
N GLY A 177 -20.56 4.58 0.06
CA GLY A 177 -19.61 4.89 1.12
C GLY A 177 -19.59 6.38 1.49
N PRO A 178 -18.41 7.05 1.52
CA PRO A 178 -18.31 8.48 1.77
C PRO A 178 -18.72 9.36 0.58
N PHE A 179 -18.89 8.76 -0.61
CA PHE A 179 -19.13 9.44 -1.87
C PHE A 179 -20.60 9.36 -2.32
N ALA A 180 -21.46 8.60 -1.62
CA ALA A 180 -22.88 8.43 -1.95
C ALA A 180 -23.65 9.74 -2.16
N HIS A 181 -23.25 10.81 -1.46
CA HIS A 181 -23.82 12.15 -1.56
C HIS A 181 -22.77 13.23 -1.80
N ALA A 182 -21.59 12.84 -2.31
CA ALA A 182 -20.53 13.77 -2.63
C ALA A 182 -20.94 14.68 -3.80
N SER A 183 -20.48 15.93 -3.76
CA SER A 183 -20.61 16.83 -4.92
C SER A 183 -19.72 16.34 -6.06
N HIS A 184 -20.03 16.74 -7.30
CA HIS A 184 -19.15 16.44 -8.45
C HIS A 184 -17.71 16.90 -8.20
N ALA A 185 -17.50 18.06 -7.56
CA ALA A 185 -16.16 18.54 -7.23
C ALA A 185 -15.40 17.59 -6.29
N VAL A 186 -16.09 16.94 -5.34
CA VAL A 186 -15.47 15.95 -4.45
C VAL A 186 -15.16 14.66 -5.21
N LEU A 187 -16.07 14.19 -6.07
CA LEU A 187 -15.82 13.01 -6.90
C LEU A 187 -14.64 13.24 -7.84
N ASP A 188 -14.61 14.38 -8.53
CA ASP A 188 -13.53 14.78 -9.43
C ASP A 188 -12.17 14.83 -8.72
N ALA A 189 -12.15 15.39 -7.51
CA ALA A 189 -10.94 15.46 -6.69
C ALA A 189 -10.47 14.11 -6.14
N ASN A 190 -11.27 13.04 -6.29
CA ASN A 190 -10.93 11.67 -5.89
C ASN A 190 -11.05 10.69 -7.07
N ASP A 191 -10.95 11.18 -8.31
CA ASP A 191 -10.98 10.36 -9.53
C ASP A 191 -9.56 10.22 -10.09
N PRO A 192 -8.87 9.08 -9.86
CA PRO A 192 -7.57 8.80 -10.43
C PRO A 192 -7.44 9.06 -11.94
N THR A 193 -8.48 8.78 -12.74
CA THR A 193 -8.44 9.03 -14.20
C THR A 193 -8.33 10.52 -14.50
N ARG A 194 -8.89 11.38 -13.67
CA ARG A 194 -8.74 12.84 -13.81
C ARG A 194 -7.42 13.35 -13.24
N LEU A 195 -7.06 12.88 -12.04
CA LEU A 195 -5.88 13.31 -11.31
C LEU A 195 -4.58 13.06 -12.08
N VAL A 196 -4.47 11.97 -12.85
CA VAL A 196 -3.29 11.68 -13.68
C VAL A 196 -2.97 12.82 -14.66
N ALA A 197 -3.99 13.38 -15.30
CA ALA A 197 -3.82 14.50 -16.23
C ALA A 197 -3.61 15.83 -15.49
N GLU A 198 -4.41 16.08 -14.46
CA GLU A 198 -4.39 17.33 -13.68
C GLU A 198 -3.05 17.53 -12.93
N GLU A 199 -2.51 16.47 -12.34
CA GLU A 199 -1.28 16.50 -11.52
C GLU A 199 -0.01 16.16 -12.31
N ARG A 200 -0.09 15.96 -13.63
CA ARG A 200 1.03 15.50 -14.47
C ARG A 200 2.36 16.23 -14.20
N PRO A 201 2.42 17.57 -14.10
CA PRO A 201 3.67 18.27 -13.81
C PRO A 201 4.27 17.89 -12.45
N ALA A 202 3.45 17.70 -11.42
CA ALA A 202 3.90 17.28 -10.10
C ALA A 202 4.40 15.83 -10.11
N LEU A 203 3.65 14.93 -10.75
CA LEU A 203 4.00 13.52 -10.89
C LEU A 203 5.31 13.33 -11.66
N ALA A 204 5.53 14.08 -12.74
CA ALA A 204 6.77 14.04 -13.51
C ALA A 204 7.98 14.52 -12.68
N ARG A 205 7.83 15.60 -11.89
CA ARG A 205 8.90 16.10 -11.00
C ARG A 205 9.24 15.10 -9.90
N ALA A 206 8.24 14.44 -9.32
CA ALA A 206 8.42 13.40 -8.30
C ALA A 206 8.99 12.09 -8.87
N LYS A 207 9.01 11.95 -10.20
CA LYS A 207 9.34 10.72 -10.94
C LYS A 207 8.39 9.58 -10.56
N THR A 208 7.11 9.92 -10.37
CA THR A 208 6.08 8.97 -9.97
C THR A 208 5.97 7.86 -11.00
N ARG A 209 5.82 6.62 -10.51
CA ARG A 209 5.72 5.42 -11.33
C ARG A 209 4.67 4.47 -10.76
N PHE A 210 4.09 3.67 -11.65
CA PHE A 210 2.94 2.84 -11.36
C PHE A 210 3.17 1.35 -11.65
N PHE A 211 2.66 0.50 -10.78
CA PHE A 211 2.33 -0.89 -11.09
C PHE A 211 0.82 -1.07 -10.99
N VAL A 212 0.17 -1.42 -12.07
CA VAL A 212 -1.28 -1.65 -12.07
C VAL A 212 -1.55 -3.06 -12.56
N SER A 213 -2.46 -3.74 -11.88
CA SER A 213 -2.75 -5.12 -12.22
C SER A 213 -4.19 -5.50 -11.99
N THR A 214 -4.64 -6.51 -12.73
CA THR A 214 -6.00 -7.01 -12.64
C THR A 214 -6.08 -8.50 -12.96
N GLY A 215 -7.24 -9.08 -12.63
CA GLY A 215 -7.55 -10.49 -12.74
C GLY A 215 -8.76 -10.77 -13.61
N PRO A 216 -9.32 -11.99 -13.63
CA PRO A 216 -10.68 -12.21 -14.12
C PRO A 216 -11.69 -11.38 -13.32
N PRO A 217 -12.85 -11.02 -13.92
CA PRO A 217 -13.85 -10.21 -13.25
C PRO A 217 -14.26 -10.78 -11.89
N HIS A 218 -14.13 -9.95 -10.85
CA HIS A 218 -14.52 -10.26 -9.47
C HIS A 218 -15.67 -9.37 -8.96
N SER A 219 -16.01 -8.31 -9.70
CA SER A 219 -17.11 -7.39 -9.43
C SER A 219 -17.59 -6.77 -10.74
N HIS A 220 -18.79 -6.18 -10.73
CA HIS A 220 -19.34 -5.48 -11.90
C HIS A 220 -18.85 -4.03 -12.00
N TRP A 221 -18.34 -3.46 -10.90
CA TRP A 221 -17.90 -2.06 -10.80
C TRP A 221 -16.39 -1.87 -10.98
N ALA A 222 -15.61 -2.94 -11.08
CA ALA A 222 -14.18 -2.90 -11.44
C ALA A 222 -13.89 -3.98 -12.50
N PRO A 223 -14.40 -3.83 -13.73
CA PRO A 223 -14.06 -4.72 -14.82
C PRO A 223 -12.54 -4.63 -15.12
N PRO A 224 -11.90 -5.72 -15.55
CA PRO A 224 -10.47 -5.70 -15.89
C PRO A 224 -10.08 -4.66 -16.95
N ALA A 225 -11.03 -4.28 -17.82
CA ALA A 225 -10.85 -3.23 -18.81
C ALA A 225 -10.47 -1.88 -18.16
N ASP A 226 -11.05 -1.51 -17.02
CA ASP A 226 -10.76 -0.23 -16.36
C ASP A 226 -9.29 -0.13 -15.93
N THR A 227 -8.70 -1.23 -15.45
CA THR A 227 -7.27 -1.27 -15.12
C THR A 227 -6.38 -1.18 -16.35
N ILE A 228 -6.80 -1.81 -17.46
CA ILE A 228 -6.06 -1.74 -18.72
C ILE A 228 -6.10 -0.31 -19.26
N ASP A 229 -7.28 0.30 -19.32
CA ASP A 229 -7.49 1.66 -19.82
C ASP A 229 -6.70 2.67 -18.98
N PHE A 230 -6.73 2.56 -17.64
CA PHE A 230 -5.93 3.41 -16.77
C PHE A 230 -4.42 3.22 -16.95
N GLY A 231 -3.97 1.97 -17.16
CA GLY A 231 -2.57 1.69 -17.50
C GLY A 231 -2.12 2.34 -18.81
N GLU A 232 -2.99 2.37 -19.81
CA GLU A 232 -2.73 3.07 -21.08
C GLU A 232 -2.78 4.60 -20.92
N GLU A 233 -3.68 5.14 -20.09
CA GLU A 233 -3.73 6.56 -19.76
C GLU A 233 -2.42 7.05 -19.10
N LEU A 234 -1.92 6.31 -18.11
CA LEU A 234 -0.62 6.59 -17.49
C LEU A 234 0.51 6.65 -18.52
N ARG A 235 0.54 5.70 -19.46
CA ARG A 235 1.54 5.68 -20.55
C ARG A 235 1.37 6.86 -21.49
N ALA A 236 0.14 7.21 -21.84
CA ALA A 236 -0.19 8.31 -22.74
C ALA A 236 0.28 9.67 -22.18
N VAL A 237 0.21 9.87 -20.87
CA VAL A 237 0.71 11.09 -20.22
C VAL A 237 2.23 11.07 -19.94
N GLY A 238 2.91 9.96 -20.22
CA GLY A 238 4.36 9.79 -20.08
C GLY A 238 4.83 9.31 -18.71
N LEU A 239 3.94 8.75 -17.88
CA LEU A 239 4.31 8.17 -16.58
C LEU A 239 4.74 6.71 -16.74
N PRO A 240 5.86 6.28 -16.12
CA PRO A 240 6.27 4.88 -16.14
C PRO A 240 5.19 3.98 -15.52
N CYS A 241 4.70 3.00 -16.27
CA CYS A 241 3.65 2.09 -15.84
C CYS A 241 3.94 0.64 -16.25
N ALA A 242 3.99 -0.25 -15.26
CA ALA A 242 3.93 -1.70 -15.45
C ALA A 242 2.48 -2.17 -15.30
N LEU A 243 1.87 -2.61 -16.41
CA LEU A 243 0.55 -3.24 -16.43
C LEU A 243 0.69 -4.77 -16.42
N ARG A 244 -0.08 -5.47 -15.57
CA ARG A 244 -0.15 -6.94 -15.50
C ARG A 244 -1.58 -7.45 -15.46
N VAL A 245 -1.89 -8.45 -16.29
CA VAL A 245 -3.20 -9.11 -16.32
C VAL A 245 -3.00 -10.59 -15.99
N TYR A 246 -3.67 -11.07 -14.95
CA TYR A 246 -3.55 -12.45 -14.47
C TYR A 246 -4.69 -13.32 -15.00
N ALA A 247 -4.34 -14.52 -15.47
CA ALA A 247 -5.31 -15.54 -15.85
C ALA A 247 -5.67 -16.44 -14.65
N GLY A 248 -6.97 -16.72 -14.46
CA GLY A 248 -7.48 -17.66 -13.45
C GLY A 248 -7.93 -17.03 -12.12
N ARG A 249 -8.84 -17.70 -11.40
CA ARG A 249 -9.56 -17.12 -10.23
C ARG A 249 -8.86 -17.30 -8.86
N GLY A 250 -7.68 -17.93 -8.78
CA GLY A 250 -7.05 -18.31 -7.50
C GLY A 250 -5.67 -17.68 -7.23
N GLY A 251 -5.44 -17.20 -6.00
CA GLY A 251 -4.14 -16.68 -5.53
C GLY A 251 -3.66 -15.44 -6.28
N GLN A 252 -4.60 -14.60 -6.74
CA GLN A 252 -4.29 -13.47 -7.60
C GLN A 252 -3.61 -12.34 -6.83
N TRP A 253 -4.14 -11.95 -5.66
CA TRP A 253 -3.53 -10.89 -4.86
C TRP A 253 -2.14 -11.25 -4.33
N SER A 254 -1.88 -12.51 -3.98
CA SER A 254 -0.52 -12.95 -3.61
C SER A 254 0.46 -12.84 -4.78
N ARG A 255 0.02 -13.16 -6.01
CA ARG A 255 0.83 -12.98 -7.23
C ARG A 255 1.02 -11.52 -7.61
N GLN A 256 -0.03 -10.72 -7.54
CA GLN A 256 0.00 -9.28 -7.79
C GLN A 256 0.94 -8.58 -6.79
N LEU A 257 0.85 -8.93 -5.51
CA LEU A 257 1.78 -8.47 -4.47
C LEU A 257 3.22 -8.86 -4.82
N ALA A 258 3.46 -10.13 -5.16
CA ALA A 258 4.80 -10.62 -5.43
C ALA A 258 5.45 -9.90 -6.63
N ASP A 259 4.72 -9.75 -7.72
CA ASP A 259 5.24 -9.11 -8.94
C ASP A 259 5.36 -7.59 -8.77
N GLY A 260 4.39 -6.96 -8.10
CA GLY A 260 4.39 -5.55 -7.78
C GLY A 260 5.58 -5.16 -6.91
N LEU A 261 5.76 -5.82 -5.76
CA LEU A 261 6.86 -5.53 -4.85
C LEU A 261 8.24 -5.87 -5.45
N ARG A 262 8.35 -6.90 -6.30
CA ARG A 262 9.57 -7.14 -7.08
C ARG A 262 9.86 -6.00 -8.05
N TRP A 263 8.84 -5.47 -8.72
CA TRP A 263 9.01 -4.33 -9.61
C TRP A 263 9.38 -3.05 -8.85
N ALA A 264 8.82 -2.83 -7.67
CA ALA A 264 9.11 -1.65 -6.87
C ALA A 264 10.48 -1.70 -6.18
N LEU A 265 10.87 -2.86 -5.65
CA LEU A 265 12.01 -3.00 -4.73
C LEU A 265 13.14 -3.87 -5.29
N GLY A 266 12.99 -4.39 -6.50
CA GLY A 266 14.02 -5.16 -7.18
C GLY A 266 15.24 -4.33 -7.55
N PRO A 267 16.35 -4.98 -7.94
CA PRO A 267 17.55 -4.30 -8.39
C PRO A 267 17.24 -3.45 -9.64
N THR A 268 17.69 -2.20 -9.62
CA THR A 268 17.62 -1.25 -10.73
C THR A 268 18.73 -1.47 -11.74
#